data_AF-A0A7X3Y4N2-F1
#
_entry.id   AF-A0A7X3Y4N2-F1
#
_cell.length_a   1.000
_cell.length_b   1.000
_cell.length_c   1.000
_cell.angle_alpha   90.00
_cell.angle_beta   90.00
_cell.angle_gamma   90.00
#
_symmetry.space_group_name_H-M   'P 1'
#
loop_
_entity.id
_entity.type
_entity.pdbx_description
1 polymer ?
#
loop_
_entity_poly.entity_id
_entity_poly.type
_entity_poly.pdbx_seq_one_letter_code
_entity_poly.pdbx_strand_id
1 'polypeptide(L)'
;MDPSTRILIGVVASVIVLVVVAITLPRLIDQEEATYPPNTPEGTVQRYLKAVSDEDTDTAFALLTEENTTACMEDELRDRLRYSSLDRYRVRLGEVEETDAETVTVTVRATWIREPGLFEFPDDRDSSEHDFELRRSVDGFWLIAESEWPTGLKNIRDDYCEDEPAP
;
A
#
# COMPACT_ATOMS: atom_id res chain seq x y z
N MET A 1 -38.40 29.53 -30.91
CA MET A 1 -37.44 28.53 -30.40
C MET A 1 -37.90 27.19 -30.91
N ASP A 2 -37.24 26.71 -31.95
CA ASP A 2 -37.68 25.55 -32.72
C ASP A 2 -37.70 24.28 -31.87
N PRO A 3 -38.63 23.35 -32.14
CA PRO A 3 -38.72 22.07 -31.42
C PRO A 3 -37.39 21.31 -31.45
N SER A 4 -36.65 21.40 -32.55
CA SER A 4 -35.31 20.83 -32.70
C SER A 4 -34.27 21.43 -31.74
N THR A 5 -34.34 22.73 -31.45
CA THR A 5 -33.42 23.40 -30.51
C THR A 5 -33.69 22.96 -29.07
N ARG A 6 -34.96 22.75 -28.70
CA ARG A 6 -35.34 22.25 -27.36
C ARG A 6 -34.85 20.83 -27.12
N ILE A 7 -34.98 19.97 -28.12
CA ILE A 7 -34.49 18.59 -28.06
C ILE A 7 -32.97 18.57 -27.95
N LEU A 8 -32.27 19.38 -28.76
CA LEU A 8 -30.81 19.46 -28.72
C LEU A 8 -30.29 19.93 -27.34
N ILE A 9 -30.90 20.96 -26.76
CA ILE A 9 -30.54 21.46 -25.42
C ILE A 9 -30.79 20.39 -24.35
N GLY A 10 -31.91 19.67 -24.43
CA GLY A 10 -32.22 18.59 -23.49
C GLY A 10 -31.19 17.46 -23.56
N VAL A 11 -30.78 17.07 -24.76
CA VAL A 11 -29.76 16.03 -24.96
C VAL A 11 -28.41 16.49 -24.42
N VAL A 12 -27.96 17.70 -24.76
CA VAL A 12 -26.68 18.24 -24.27
C VAL A 12 -26.67 18.36 -22.75
N ALA A 13 -27.74 18.88 -22.15
CA ALA A 13 -27.86 18.97 -20.69
C ALA A 13 -27.81 17.59 -20.03
N SER A 14 -28.50 16.59 -20.61
CA SER A 14 -28.47 15.22 -20.12
C SER A 14 -27.06 14.61 -20.17
N VAL A 15 -26.32 14.84 -21.25
CA VAL A 15 -24.95 14.34 -21.39
C VAL A 15 -24.03 14.97 -20.34
N ILE A 16 -24.14 16.29 -20.13
CA ILE A 16 -23.34 16.99 -19.11
C ILE A 16 -23.62 16.43 -17.72
N VAL A 17 -24.89 16.22 -17.37
CA VAL A 17 -25.27 15.64 -16.07
C VAL A 17 -24.68 14.24 -15.92
N LEU A 18 -24.77 13.39 -16.94
CA LEU A 18 -24.19 12.04 -16.90
C LEU A 18 -22.67 12.06 -16.70
N VAL A 19 -21.96 12.98 -17.36
CA VAL A 19 -20.50 13.13 -17.19
C VAL A 19 -20.15 13.54 -15.76
N VAL A 20 -20.87 14.52 -15.19
CA VAL A 20 -20.63 14.96 -13.80
C VAL A 20 -20.90 13.82 -12.81
N VAL A 21 -22.00 13.08 -13.00
CA VAL A 21 -22.34 11.92 -12.15
C VAL A 21 -21.26 10.84 -12.26
N ALA A 22 -20.79 10.51 -13.47
CA ALA A 22 -19.75 9.50 -13.67
C ALA A 22 -18.41 9.86 -13.01
N ILE A 23 -18.06 11.16 -12.96
CA ILE A 23 -16.83 11.64 -12.32
C ILE A 23 -16.97 11.67 -10.78
N THR A 24 -18.15 11.99 -10.27
CA THR A 24 -18.37 12.25 -8.83
C THR A 24 -18.75 11.01 -8.04
N LEU A 25 -19.54 10.08 -8.60
CA LEU A 25 -19.99 8.87 -7.91
C LEU A 25 -18.85 8.00 -7.37
N PRO A 26 -17.79 7.69 -8.14
CA PRO A 26 -16.72 6.81 -7.67
C PRO A 26 -15.95 7.37 -6.47
N ARG A 27 -15.96 8.70 -6.27
CA ARG A 27 -15.31 9.35 -5.13
C ARG A 27 -16.13 9.27 -3.84
N LEU A 28 -17.42 8.94 -3.94
CA LEU A 28 -18.35 8.87 -2.81
C LEU A 28 -18.56 7.44 -2.30
N ILE A 29 -18.01 6.44 -2.99
CA ILE A 29 -18.08 5.04 -2.59
C ILE A 29 -16.79 4.74 -1.85
N ASP A 30 -16.84 4.77 -0.51
CA ASP A 30 -15.79 4.17 0.31
C ASP A 30 -15.75 2.67 -0.02
N GLN A 31 -14.66 2.23 -0.65
CA GLN A 31 -14.37 0.81 -0.74
C GLN A 31 -13.92 0.38 0.65
N GLU A 32 -14.76 -0.33 1.40
CA GLU A 32 -14.35 -1.00 2.63
C GLU A 32 -13.12 -1.87 2.32
N GLU A 33 -11.97 -1.48 2.87
CA GLU A 33 -10.74 -2.24 2.76
C GLU A 33 -10.95 -3.59 3.45
N ALA A 34 -10.80 -4.70 2.71
CA ALA A 34 -10.88 -6.03 3.31
C ALA A 34 -9.86 -6.12 4.45
N THR A 35 -10.34 -6.26 5.68
CA THR A 35 -9.49 -6.36 6.87
C THR A 35 -9.09 -7.81 7.08
N TYR A 36 -7.79 -8.09 7.11
CA TYR A 36 -7.25 -9.41 7.37
C TYR A 36 -7.12 -9.66 8.89
N PRO A 37 -7.24 -10.90 9.38
CA PRO A 37 -7.07 -11.17 10.80
C PRO A 37 -5.64 -10.81 11.25
N PRO A 38 -5.46 -10.16 12.41
CA PRO A 38 -4.18 -9.57 12.82
C PRO A 38 -3.06 -10.60 13.08
N ASN A 39 -3.45 -11.86 13.23
CA ASN A 39 -2.60 -13.01 13.52
C ASN A 39 -2.28 -13.87 12.27
N THR A 40 -2.49 -13.33 11.06
CA THR A 40 -2.02 -13.94 9.81
C THR A 40 -0.91 -13.11 9.17
N PRO A 41 -0.08 -13.69 8.28
CA PRO A 41 0.94 -12.95 7.55
C PRO A 41 0.37 -11.73 6.81
N GLU A 42 -0.77 -11.90 6.14
CA GLU A 42 -1.48 -10.84 5.42
C GLU A 42 -1.93 -9.72 6.35
N GLY A 43 -2.45 -10.06 7.53
CA GLY A 43 -2.83 -9.08 8.54
C GLY A 43 -1.65 -8.30 9.11
N THR A 44 -0.47 -8.91 9.22
CA THR A 44 0.76 -8.19 9.58
C THR A 44 1.17 -7.23 8.47
N VAL A 45 1.24 -7.68 7.21
CA VAL A 45 1.62 -6.82 6.06
C VAL A 45 0.64 -5.66 5.90
N GLN A 46 -0.67 -5.92 6.01
CA GLN A 46 -1.69 -4.87 5.94
C GLN A 46 -1.48 -3.80 7.03
N ARG A 47 -1.26 -4.22 8.29
CA ARG A 47 -1.02 -3.27 9.39
C ARG A 47 0.26 -2.48 9.21
N TYR A 48 1.32 -3.12 8.72
CA TYR A 48 2.58 -2.43 8.42
C TYR A 48 2.41 -1.38 7.32
N LEU A 49 1.80 -1.75 6.19
CA LEU A 49 1.53 -0.82 5.09
C LEU A 49 0.64 0.33 5.53
N LYS A 50 -0.34 0.05 6.39
CA LYS A 50 -1.18 1.09 7.00
C LYS A 50 -0.36 2.03 7.89
N ALA A 51 0.49 1.50 8.76
CA ALA A 51 1.38 2.29 9.61
C ALA A 51 2.34 3.15 8.77
N VAL A 52 2.86 2.61 7.66
CA VAL A 52 3.66 3.37 6.70
C VAL A 52 2.86 4.52 6.09
N SER A 53 1.64 4.24 5.61
CA SER A 53 0.76 5.25 5.03
C SER A 53 0.37 6.34 6.01
N ASP A 54 0.20 5.98 7.28
CA ASP A 54 -0.19 6.90 8.36
C ASP A 54 1.04 7.60 9.00
N GLU A 55 2.25 7.37 8.47
CA GLU A 55 3.54 7.83 9.02
C GLU A 55 3.76 7.42 10.50
N ASP A 56 3.10 6.35 10.94
CA ASP A 56 3.19 5.80 12.29
C ASP A 56 4.44 4.90 12.42
N THR A 57 5.55 5.54 12.72
CA THR A 57 6.85 4.86 12.88
C THR A 57 6.80 3.82 13.99
N ASP A 58 6.17 4.13 15.12
CA ASP A 58 6.17 3.25 16.30
C ASP A 58 5.44 1.93 15.99
N THR A 59 4.27 2.01 15.34
CA THR A 59 3.53 0.82 14.92
C THR A 59 4.27 0.06 13.81
N ALA A 60 4.85 0.75 12.83
CA ALA A 60 5.60 0.11 11.74
C ALA A 60 6.82 -0.66 12.30
N PHE A 61 7.55 -0.04 13.22
CA PHE A 61 8.75 -0.59 13.85
C PHE A 61 8.43 -1.79 14.75
N ALA A 62 7.31 -1.75 15.50
CA ALA A 62 6.86 -2.86 16.34
C ALA A 62 6.45 -4.12 15.54
N LEU A 63 6.28 -4.02 14.22
CA LEU A 63 5.94 -5.13 13.33
C LEU A 63 7.17 -5.77 12.67
N LEU A 64 8.38 -5.30 12.98
CA LEU A 64 9.63 -5.81 12.42
C LEU A 64 10.24 -6.91 13.30
N THR A 65 11.09 -7.76 12.71
CA THR A 65 11.90 -8.73 13.46
C THR A 65 12.95 -8.03 14.33
N GLU A 66 13.43 -8.70 15.38
CA GLU A 66 14.42 -8.14 16.32
C GLU A 66 15.67 -7.58 15.63
N GLU A 67 16.14 -8.24 14.55
CA GLU A 67 17.29 -7.80 13.75
C GLU A 67 17.09 -6.42 13.10
N ASN A 68 15.84 -5.99 12.94
CA ASN A 68 15.44 -4.73 12.33
C ASN A 68 14.95 -3.71 13.37
N THR A 69 15.18 -3.97 14.66
CA THR A 69 14.76 -3.09 15.77
C THR A 69 15.92 -2.33 16.43
N THR A 70 17.00 -2.06 15.69
CA THR A 70 18.11 -1.21 16.16
C THR A 70 17.74 0.28 16.16
N ALA A 71 18.48 1.09 16.91
CA ALA A 71 18.31 2.54 16.92
C ALA A 71 18.53 3.15 15.53
N CYS A 72 19.56 2.71 14.80
CA CYS A 72 19.78 3.09 13.40
C CYS A 72 18.58 2.78 12.51
N MET A 73 18.00 1.57 12.62
CA MET A 73 16.83 1.18 11.84
C MET A 73 15.62 2.07 12.16
N GLU A 74 15.42 2.43 13.42
CA GLU A 74 14.31 3.30 13.84
C GLU A 74 14.42 4.69 13.21
N ASP A 75 15.61 5.29 13.27
CA ASP A 75 15.87 6.63 12.73
C ASP A 75 15.78 6.66 11.20
N GLU A 76 16.39 5.69 10.50
CA GLU A 76 16.31 5.59 9.05
C GLU A 76 14.89 5.28 8.55
N LEU A 77 14.16 4.39 9.26
CA LEU A 77 12.76 4.11 8.94
C LEU A 77 11.91 5.37 9.09
N ARG A 78 12.05 6.09 10.20
CA ARG A 78 11.35 7.36 10.45
C ARG A 78 11.57 8.36 9.33
N ASP A 79 12.82 8.50 8.87
CA ASP A 79 13.14 9.40 7.77
C ASP A 79 12.55 8.92 6.43
N ARG A 80 12.60 7.62 6.13
CA ARG A 80 11.97 7.06 4.90
C ARG A 80 10.45 7.18 4.91
N LEU A 81 9.80 7.02 6.06
CA LEU A 81 8.34 7.15 6.18
C LEU A 81 7.85 8.55 5.80
N ARG A 82 8.58 9.60 6.22
CA ARG A 82 8.27 11.00 5.89
C ARG A 82 8.31 11.32 4.39
N TYR A 83 9.11 10.57 3.64
CA TYR A 83 9.21 10.69 2.19
C TYR A 83 8.51 9.54 1.46
N SER A 84 7.82 8.67 2.21
CA SER A 84 7.03 7.61 1.61
C SER A 84 5.90 8.26 0.81
N SER A 85 5.53 7.62 -0.29
CA SER A 85 4.42 8.11 -1.10
C SER A 85 3.39 7.01 -1.33
N LEU A 86 3.17 6.22 -0.27
CA LEU A 86 2.27 5.08 -0.27
C LEU A 86 0.82 5.51 -0.52
N ASP A 87 0.46 6.73 -0.15
CA ASP A 87 -0.81 7.40 -0.44
C ASP A 87 -1.11 7.51 -1.95
N ARG A 88 -0.06 7.49 -2.79
CA ARG A 88 -0.17 7.48 -4.24
C ARG A 88 -0.31 6.09 -4.84
N TYR A 89 -0.44 5.04 -4.02
CA TYR A 89 -0.62 3.68 -4.49
C TYR A 89 -1.94 3.09 -4.01
N ARG A 90 -2.58 2.32 -4.89
CA ARG A 90 -3.60 1.36 -4.51
C ARG A 90 -2.92 0.02 -4.31
N VAL A 91 -2.94 -0.48 -3.07
CA VAL A 91 -2.28 -1.72 -2.71
C VAL A 91 -3.29 -2.86 -2.61
N ARG A 92 -2.96 -4.02 -3.16
CA ARG A 92 -3.70 -5.27 -2.98
C ARG A 92 -2.77 -6.35 -2.49
N LEU A 93 -3.16 -7.03 -1.41
CA LEU A 93 -2.46 -8.23 -0.99
C LEU A 93 -2.75 -9.35 -2.01
N GLY A 94 -1.68 -10.01 -2.44
CA GLY A 94 -1.66 -11.06 -3.43
C GLY A 94 -1.54 -12.44 -2.78
N GLU A 95 -0.69 -13.27 -3.35
CA GLU A 95 -0.47 -14.65 -2.93
C GLU A 95 0.38 -14.73 -1.66
N VAL A 96 0.15 -15.78 -0.88
CA VAL A 96 0.97 -16.14 0.27
C VAL A 96 1.64 -17.46 -0.04
N GLU A 97 2.98 -17.44 -0.10
CA GLU A 97 3.80 -18.62 -0.35
C GLU A 97 4.50 -19.01 0.96
N GLU A 98 4.15 -20.19 1.47
CA GLU A 98 4.84 -20.77 2.62
C GLU A 98 6.19 -21.32 2.15
N THR A 99 7.29 -20.66 2.55
CA THR A 99 8.65 -21.16 2.27
C THR A 99 9.01 -22.28 3.26
N ASP A 100 8.73 -22.07 4.54
CA ASP A 100 8.94 -23.02 5.63
C ASP A 100 7.89 -22.83 6.74
N ALA A 101 7.91 -23.66 7.79
CA ALA A 101 6.96 -23.55 8.91
C ALA A 101 7.06 -22.23 9.71
N GLU A 102 8.19 -21.53 9.60
CA GLU A 102 8.52 -20.32 10.36
C GLU A 102 8.74 -19.09 9.45
N THR A 103 8.76 -19.28 8.13
CA THR A 103 9.03 -18.22 7.15
C THR A 103 8.00 -18.26 6.03
N VAL A 104 7.38 -17.12 5.76
CA VAL A 104 6.34 -16.97 4.74
C VAL A 104 6.61 -15.73 3.90
N THR A 105 6.39 -15.84 2.60
CA THR A 105 6.45 -14.71 1.67
C THR A 105 5.03 -14.26 1.33
N VAL A 106 4.75 -12.97 1.49
CA VAL A 106 3.49 -12.35 1.07
C VAL A 106 3.79 -11.42 -0.10
N THR A 107 3.24 -11.73 -1.27
CA THR A 107 3.36 -10.88 -2.44
C THR A 107 2.26 -9.83 -2.42
N VAL A 108 2.65 -8.58 -2.63
CA VAL A 108 1.76 -7.43 -2.66
C VAL A 108 1.83 -6.78 -4.03
N ARG A 109 0.67 -6.48 -4.61
CA ARG A 109 0.59 -5.70 -5.85
C ARG A 109 0.27 -4.24 -5.52
N ALA A 110 1.23 -3.36 -5.75
CA ALA A 110 1.06 -1.92 -5.65
C ALA A 110 0.77 -1.33 -7.05
N THR A 111 -0.31 -0.58 -7.19
CA THR A 111 -0.68 0.10 -8.44
C THR A 111 -0.62 1.60 -8.24
N TRP A 112 0.19 2.32 -9.02
CA TRP A 112 0.23 3.77 -8.93
C TRP A 112 -1.14 4.38 -9.25
N ILE A 113 -1.63 5.24 -8.37
CA ILE A 113 -2.86 6.00 -8.59
C ILE A 113 -2.49 7.22 -9.43
N ARG A 114 -2.71 7.09 -10.73
CA ARG A 114 -2.68 8.24 -11.64
C ARG A 114 -4.06 8.88 -11.66
N GLU A 115 -4.14 10.20 -11.56
CA GLU A 115 -5.37 10.93 -11.92
C GLU A 115 -5.59 10.75 -13.43
N PRO A 116 -6.62 10.01 -13.87
CA PRO A 116 -6.81 9.79 -15.30
C PRO A 116 -7.20 11.11 -15.95
N GLY A 117 -6.55 11.45 -17.06
CA GLY A 117 -7.00 12.52 -17.94
C GLY A 117 -8.39 12.24 -18.51
N LEU A 118 -9.07 13.28 -19.02
CA LEU A 118 -10.45 13.22 -19.54
C LEU A 118 -10.70 12.15 -20.64
N PHE A 119 -9.65 11.56 -21.20
CA PHE A 119 -9.71 10.54 -22.25
C PHE A 119 -8.77 9.35 -22.00
N GLU A 120 -8.20 9.23 -20.81
CA GLU A 120 -7.32 8.11 -20.45
C GLU A 120 -8.16 6.97 -19.87
N PHE A 121 -7.94 5.76 -20.37
CA PHE A 121 -8.51 4.55 -19.78
C PHE A 121 -7.64 4.13 -18.60
N PRO A 122 -8.23 3.51 -17.55
CA PRO A 122 -7.44 2.88 -16.50
C PRO A 122 -6.53 1.83 -17.15
N ASP A 123 -5.22 1.99 -17.05
CA ASP A 123 -4.27 0.94 -17.35
C ASP A 123 -3.56 0.47 -16.07
N ASP A 124 -3.36 -0.83 -16.01
CA ASP A 124 -2.68 -1.56 -14.95
C ASP A 124 -1.16 -1.65 -15.18
N ARG A 125 -0.65 -0.93 -16.18
CA ARG A 125 0.77 -0.91 -16.55
C ARG A 125 1.67 -0.29 -15.48
N ASP A 126 1.12 0.57 -14.64
CA ASP A 126 1.84 1.18 -13.53
C ASP A 126 1.70 0.36 -12.22
N SER A 127 1.50 -0.96 -12.35
CA SER A 127 1.51 -1.89 -11.21
C SER A 127 2.85 -2.60 -11.06
N SER A 128 3.22 -2.90 -9.82
CA SER A 128 4.43 -3.63 -9.46
C SER A 128 4.13 -4.60 -8.33
N GLU A 129 4.81 -5.73 -8.35
CA GLU A 129 4.73 -6.74 -7.29
C GLU A 129 5.93 -6.60 -6.37
N HIS A 130 5.67 -6.75 -5.08
CA HIS A 130 6.65 -6.59 -4.02
C HIS A 130 6.46 -7.70 -3.00
N ASP A 131 7.56 -8.36 -2.67
CA ASP A 131 7.55 -9.45 -1.70
C ASP A 131 7.92 -8.93 -0.31
N PHE A 132 7.17 -9.43 0.66
CA PHE A 132 7.43 -9.27 2.07
C PHE A 132 7.81 -10.63 2.64
N GLU A 133 9.01 -10.74 3.18
CA GLU A 133 9.39 -11.92 3.95
C GLU A 133 9.00 -11.70 5.40
N LEU A 134 8.21 -12.64 5.94
CA LEU A 134 7.79 -12.64 7.32
C LEU A 134 8.36 -13.85 8.03
N ARG A 135 8.80 -13.64 9.27
CA ARG A 135 9.26 -14.68 10.17
C ARG A 135 8.37 -14.74 11.38
N ARG A 136 8.13 -15.96 11.86
CA ARG A 136 7.36 -16.19 13.07
C ARG A 136 8.22 -15.93 14.30
N SER A 137 7.75 -15.08 15.19
CA SER A 137 8.39 -14.84 16.48
C SER A 137 8.19 -16.02 17.43
N VAL A 138 8.98 -16.05 18.51
CA VAL A 138 8.86 -17.05 19.57
C VAL A 138 7.46 -17.05 20.22
N ASP A 139 6.82 -15.88 20.28
CA ASP A 139 5.45 -15.70 20.79
C ASP A 139 4.36 -16.06 19.77
N GLY A 140 4.74 -16.49 18.56
CA GLY A 140 3.84 -16.94 17.50
C GLY A 140 3.28 -15.83 16.61
N PHE A 141 3.78 -14.60 16.73
CA PHE A 141 3.40 -13.47 15.87
C PHE A 141 4.19 -13.49 14.56
N TRP A 142 3.59 -13.01 13.48
CA TRP A 142 4.31 -12.78 12.23
C TRP A 142 4.92 -11.39 12.25
N LEU A 143 6.23 -11.31 12.01
CA LEU A 143 7.02 -10.09 11.97
C LEU A 143 7.68 -9.96 10.60
N ILE A 144 7.84 -8.74 10.11
CA ILE A 144 8.46 -8.45 8.82
C ILE A 144 9.98 -8.50 8.99
N ALA A 145 10.59 -9.41 8.24
CA ALA A 145 12.03 -9.59 8.21
C ALA A 145 12.67 -8.80 7.07
N GLU A 146 12.08 -8.86 5.87
CA GLU A 146 12.63 -8.18 4.70
C GLU A 146 11.50 -7.59 3.83
N SER A 147 11.77 -6.42 3.26
CA SER A 147 10.97 -5.82 2.19
C SER A 147 11.81 -4.82 1.40
N GLU A 148 11.62 -4.78 0.07
CA GLU A 148 12.28 -3.80 -0.81
C GLU A 148 11.44 -2.53 -1.00
N TRP A 149 10.13 -2.64 -0.79
CA TRP A 149 9.15 -1.57 -0.89
C TRP A 149 8.19 -1.69 0.30
N PRO A 150 7.64 -0.60 0.84
CA PRO A 150 7.81 0.80 0.42
C PRO A 150 9.04 1.50 1.01
N THR A 151 9.55 0.97 2.12
CA THR A 151 10.65 1.57 2.86
C THR A 151 11.99 0.95 2.50
N GLY A 152 12.05 -0.18 1.81
CA GLY A 152 13.31 -0.85 1.47
C GLY A 152 14.12 -1.28 2.69
N LEU A 153 13.46 -1.95 3.65
CA LEU A 153 14.04 -2.44 4.91
C LEU A 153 15.37 -3.15 4.71
N LYS A 154 15.46 -4.02 3.70
CA LYS A 154 16.69 -4.73 3.36
C LYS A 154 17.85 -3.77 3.09
N ASN A 155 17.61 -2.74 2.28
CA ASN A 155 18.62 -1.73 1.97
C ASN A 155 18.93 -0.83 3.16
N ILE A 156 17.98 -0.56 4.07
CA ILE A 156 18.31 0.19 5.31
C ILE A 156 19.34 -0.60 6.11
N ARG A 157 19.01 -1.86 6.40
CA ARG A 157 19.85 -2.74 7.22
C ARG A 157 21.23 -2.93 6.60
N ASP A 158 21.26 -3.33 5.33
CA ASP A 158 22.47 -3.80 4.66
C ASP A 158 23.36 -2.65 4.17
N ASP A 159 22.86 -1.42 3.95
CA ASP A 159 23.71 -0.31 3.46
C ASP A 159 24.01 0.74 4.55
N TYR A 160 23.17 0.86 5.58
CA TYR A 160 23.24 1.96 6.55
C TYR A 160 23.47 1.50 7.99
N CYS A 161 23.09 0.27 8.35
CA CYS A 161 23.11 -0.19 9.74
C CYS A 161 23.94 -1.47 10.00
N GLU A 162 24.71 -1.98 9.03
CA GLU A 162 25.49 -3.24 9.17
C GLU A 162 26.43 -3.28 10.38
N ASP A 163 26.91 -2.13 10.84
CA ASP A 163 27.89 -2.00 11.92
C ASP A 163 27.27 -1.81 13.32
N GLU A 164 25.94 -1.72 13.45
CA GLU A 164 25.26 -1.53 14.74
C GLU A 164 24.80 -2.87 15.35
N PRO A 165 25.22 -3.20 16.59
CA PRO A 165 24.73 -4.39 17.25
C PRO A 165 23.24 -4.26 17.57
N ALA A 166 22.48 -5.33 17.34
CA ALA A 166 21.12 -5.46 17.83
C ALA A 166 21.07 -5.22 19.36
N PRO A 167 20.03 -4.55 19.88
CA PRO A 167 19.89 -4.22 21.31
C PRO A 167 19.85 -5.46 22.22
#